data_AF-A0A957MLQ4-F1
#
_entry.id   AF-A0A957MLQ4-F1
#
_cell.length_a   1.000
_cell.length_b   1.000
_cell.length_c   1.000
_cell.angle_alpha   90.00
_cell.angle_beta   90.00
_cell.angle_gamma   90.00
#
_symmetry.space_group_name_H-M   'P 1'
#
loop_
_entity.id
_entity.type
_entity.pdbx_description
1 polymer ?
#
loop_
_entity_poly.entity_id
_entity_poly.type
_entity_poly.pdbx_seq_one_letter_code
_entity_poly.pdbx_strand_id
1 'polypeptide(L)'
;MQIQPIVGAWHVAIKIEGNAKGFDAIYTFYADGNFLDVNSLREANPGVWSETEDTYIATFWGFGFDMQGQTNAKAKVRLAIKMEDADHFTANGRTDVYDLAGRLIEHEFSGPVTLEGVRAKVESPLLDATS
;
A
#
# COMPACT_ATOMS: atom_id res chain seq x y z
N MET A 1 -9.63 -7.19 -23.78
CA MET A 1 -9.35 -6.92 -22.35
C MET A 1 -8.44 -5.72 -22.31
N GLN A 2 -8.93 -4.58 -21.83
CA GLN A 2 -8.08 -3.39 -21.67
C GLN A 2 -7.14 -3.68 -20.49
N ILE A 3 -5.83 -3.63 -20.74
CA ILE A 3 -4.86 -3.79 -19.66
C ILE A 3 -4.98 -2.54 -18.81
N GLN A 4 -5.47 -2.68 -17.57
CA GLN A 4 -5.48 -1.57 -16.63
C GLN A 4 -4.04 -1.26 -16.22
N PRO A 5 -3.53 -0.04 -16.46
CA PRO A 5 -2.16 0.31 -16.18
C PRO A 5 -1.74 -0.01 -14.75
N ILE A 6 -2.61 0.11 -13.75
CA ILE A 6 -2.21 -0.11 -12.35
C ILE A 6 -1.95 -1.58 -11.99
N VAL A 7 -2.48 -2.55 -12.76
CA VAL A 7 -2.33 -3.98 -12.45
C VAL A 7 -0.86 -4.39 -12.46
N GLY A 8 -0.44 -5.13 -11.42
CA GLY A 8 0.94 -5.58 -11.25
C GLY A 8 1.47 -5.32 -9.83
N ALA A 9 2.78 -5.53 -9.67
CA ALA A 9 3.50 -5.30 -8.43
C ALA A 9 4.31 -4.01 -8.49
N TRP A 10 4.39 -3.31 -7.35
CA TRP A 10 4.97 -1.98 -7.23
C TRP A 10 5.80 -1.91 -5.95
N HIS A 11 7.01 -1.35 -6.04
CA HIS A 11 7.76 -0.90 -4.88
C HIS A 11 7.24 0.48 -4.47
N VAL A 12 6.86 0.65 -3.22
CA VAL A 12 6.13 1.83 -2.75
C VAL A 12 6.80 2.41 -1.53
N ALA A 13 7.19 3.69 -1.61
CA ALA A 13 7.63 4.47 -0.45
C ALA A 13 6.42 5.14 0.19
N ILE A 14 6.26 4.99 1.50
CA ILE A 14 5.07 5.43 2.26
C ILE A 14 5.49 6.45 3.32
N LYS A 15 4.79 7.60 3.35
CA LYS A 15 4.95 8.63 4.36
C LYS A 15 3.60 8.94 4.99
N ILE A 16 3.52 8.83 6.31
CA ILE A 16 2.35 9.23 7.09
C ILE A 16 2.72 10.51 7.83
N GLU A 17 1.89 11.54 7.74
CA GLU A 17 2.13 12.80 8.43
C GLU A 17 2.25 12.56 9.96
N GLY A 18 3.31 13.10 10.57
CA GLY A 18 3.64 12.84 11.98
C GLY A 18 4.56 11.65 12.22
N ASN A 19 4.71 10.73 11.25
CA ASN A 19 5.68 9.65 11.30
C ASN A 19 6.94 10.01 10.50
N ALA A 20 8.01 10.38 11.20
CA ALA A 20 9.24 10.86 10.56
C ALA A 20 10.03 9.80 9.78
N LYS A 21 9.79 8.50 10.03
CA LYS A 21 10.59 7.43 9.42
C LYS A 21 10.05 6.99 8.07
N GLY A 22 8.72 7.04 7.88
CA GLY A 22 8.09 6.35 6.75
C GLY A 22 8.40 4.85 6.74
N PHE A 23 8.01 4.16 5.68
CA PHE A 23 8.37 2.76 5.44
C PHE A 23 8.17 2.39 3.98
N ASP A 24 8.70 1.23 3.58
CA ASP A 24 8.57 0.69 2.23
C ASP A 24 7.59 -0.47 2.19
N ALA A 25 6.95 -0.65 1.03
CA ALA A 25 6.02 -1.74 0.78
C ALA A 25 6.11 -2.27 -0.65
N ILE A 26 5.62 -3.49 -0.84
CA ILE A 26 5.27 -4.04 -2.14
C ILE A 26 3.75 -4.06 -2.25
N TYR A 27 3.21 -3.25 -3.16
CA TYR A 27 1.79 -3.23 -3.47
C TYR A 27 1.52 -4.10 -4.70
N THR A 28 0.55 -5.00 -4.60
CA THR A 28 0.07 -5.81 -5.72
C THR A 28 -1.39 -5.50 -6.00
N PHE A 29 -1.66 -5.00 -7.20
CA PHE A 29 -3.01 -4.78 -7.72
C PHE A 29 -3.37 -5.92 -8.66
N TYR A 30 -4.34 -6.74 -8.26
CA TYR A 30 -4.82 -7.87 -9.05
C TYR A 30 -5.94 -7.43 -10.00
N ALA A 31 -6.01 -8.03 -11.18
CA ALA A 31 -6.99 -7.68 -12.22
C ALA A 31 -8.46 -7.93 -11.84
N ASP A 32 -8.71 -8.66 -10.76
CA ASP A 32 -10.05 -8.94 -10.22
C ASP A 32 -10.51 -7.92 -9.16
N GLY A 33 -9.72 -6.86 -8.93
CA GLY A 33 -10.01 -5.82 -7.93
C GLY A 33 -9.48 -6.14 -6.53
N ASN A 34 -8.80 -7.27 -6.32
CA ASN A 34 -8.09 -7.52 -5.07
C ASN A 34 -6.80 -6.71 -4.99
N PHE A 35 -6.37 -6.42 -3.77
CA PHE A 35 -5.14 -5.70 -3.45
C PHE A 35 -4.39 -6.40 -2.32
N LEU A 36 -3.06 -6.36 -2.37
CA LEU A 36 -2.20 -6.80 -1.27
C LEU A 36 -1.07 -5.78 -1.05
N ASP A 37 -0.91 -5.37 0.20
CA ASP A 37 0.27 -4.68 0.71
C ASP A 37 1.11 -5.66 1.53
N VAL A 38 2.42 -5.75 1.25
CA VAL A 38 3.41 -6.40 2.11
C VAL A 38 4.50 -5.38 2.42
N ASN A 39 4.74 -5.06 3.69
CA ASN A 39 5.57 -3.92 4.06
C ASN A 39 6.76 -4.26 4.97
N SER A 40 7.69 -3.29 5.10
CA SER A 40 8.90 -3.43 5.90
C SER A 40 8.64 -3.48 7.42
N LEU A 41 7.40 -3.24 7.86
CA LEU A 41 6.94 -3.49 9.23
C LEU A 41 6.54 -4.96 9.45
N ARG A 42 6.73 -5.82 8.43
CA ARG A 42 6.43 -7.26 8.42
C ARG A 42 4.94 -7.56 8.48
N GLU A 43 4.13 -6.67 7.90
CA GLU A 43 2.69 -6.86 7.78
C GLU A 43 2.32 -7.35 6.36
N ALA A 44 1.18 -8.02 6.28
CA ALA A 44 0.52 -8.37 5.03
C ALA A 44 -0.95 -7.97 5.12
N ASN A 45 -1.32 -6.96 4.33
CA ASN A 45 -2.57 -6.23 4.48
C ASN A 45 -3.43 -6.40 3.22
N PRO A 46 -4.39 -7.35 3.23
CA PRO A 46 -5.28 -7.55 2.10
C PRO A 46 -6.29 -6.40 1.99
N GLY A 47 -6.70 -6.11 0.76
CA GLY A 47 -7.70 -5.09 0.49
C GLY A 47 -8.31 -5.24 -0.89
N VAL A 48 -8.93 -4.15 -1.33
CA VAL A 48 -9.60 -4.05 -2.61
C VAL A 48 -9.29 -2.72 -3.27
N TRP A 49 -9.42 -2.67 -4.59
CA TRP A 49 -9.27 -1.46 -5.38
C TRP A 49 -10.26 -1.42 -6.55
N SER A 50 -10.46 -0.21 -7.09
CA SER A 50 -11.24 0.00 -8.30
C SER A 50 -10.74 1.21 -9.08
N GLU A 51 -10.94 1.20 -10.39
CA GLU A 51 -10.79 2.36 -11.26
C GLU A 51 -12.01 3.29 -11.12
N THR A 52 -11.77 4.60 -11.19
CA THR A 52 -12.78 5.65 -11.37
C THR A 52 -12.48 6.41 -12.66
N GLU A 53 -13.25 7.46 -13.01
CA GLU A 53 -13.05 8.19 -14.27
C GLU A 53 -11.63 8.76 -14.44
N ASP A 54 -11.00 9.23 -13.35
CA ASP A 54 -9.71 9.96 -13.41
C ASP A 54 -8.61 9.38 -12.49
N THR A 55 -8.92 8.38 -11.67
CA THR A 55 -8.00 7.87 -10.64
C THR A 55 -8.31 6.41 -10.29
N TYR A 56 -7.46 5.80 -9.47
CA TYR A 56 -7.74 4.51 -8.84
C TYR A 56 -7.93 4.74 -7.35
N ILE A 57 -8.84 4.00 -6.74
CA ILE A 57 -9.04 4.02 -5.29
C ILE A 57 -8.71 2.66 -4.71
N ALA A 58 -8.05 2.64 -3.56
CA ALA A 58 -7.74 1.42 -2.82
C ALA A 58 -8.16 1.54 -1.36
N THR A 59 -8.62 0.45 -0.77
CA THR A 59 -8.90 0.33 0.66
C THR A 59 -8.40 -0.99 1.18
N PHE A 60 -7.62 -0.95 2.25
CA PHE A 60 -7.10 -2.15 2.91
C PHE A 60 -7.05 -1.96 4.42
N TRP A 61 -6.89 -3.07 5.13
CA TRP A 61 -6.79 -3.10 6.58
C TRP A 61 -5.46 -3.71 7.01
N GLY A 62 -4.82 -3.07 7.98
CA GLY A 62 -3.69 -3.62 8.71
C GLY A 62 -4.05 -3.94 10.16
N PHE A 63 -3.29 -4.84 10.76
CA PHE A 63 -3.43 -5.23 12.16
C PHE A 63 -2.17 -4.84 12.93
N GLY A 64 -2.34 -4.12 14.03
CA GLY A 64 -1.27 -3.90 15.00
C GLY A 64 -1.14 -5.10 15.93
N PHE A 65 0.09 -5.52 16.21
CA PHE A 65 0.39 -6.61 17.13
C PHE A 65 1.32 -6.13 18.26
N ASP A 66 1.09 -6.62 19.48
CA ASP A 66 2.02 -6.42 20.60
C ASP A 66 3.23 -7.36 20.53
N MET A 67 4.14 -7.25 21.51
CA MET A 67 5.34 -8.09 21.58
C MET A 67 5.04 -9.58 21.80
N GLN A 68 3.83 -9.93 22.23
CA GLN A 68 3.37 -11.30 22.40
C GLN A 68 2.67 -11.83 21.13
N GLY A 69 2.57 -11.01 20.08
CA GLY A 69 1.91 -11.35 18.83
C GLY A 69 0.38 -11.30 18.93
N GLN A 70 -0.17 -10.67 19.97
CA GLN A 70 -1.62 -10.46 20.07
C GLN A 70 -2.02 -9.19 19.36
N THR A 71 -3.12 -9.24 18.60
CA THR A 71 -3.65 -8.06 17.94
C THR A 71 -4.12 -7.04 18.97
N ASN A 72 -3.70 -5.78 18.85
CA ASN A 72 -4.07 -4.70 19.77
C ASN A 72 -4.72 -3.48 19.08
N ALA A 73 -4.66 -3.41 17.75
CA ALA A 73 -5.25 -2.33 16.96
C ALA A 73 -5.57 -2.79 15.53
N LYS A 74 -6.39 -2.00 14.82
CA LYS A 74 -6.65 -2.15 13.38
C LYS A 74 -6.44 -0.81 12.68
N ALA A 75 -5.74 -0.79 11.57
CA ALA A 75 -5.58 0.39 10.74
C ALA A 75 -6.42 0.24 9.46
N LYS A 76 -7.23 1.24 9.11
CA LYS A 76 -7.89 1.32 7.81
C LYS A 76 -7.20 2.37 6.96
N VAL A 77 -6.73 1.96 5.79
CA VAL A 77 -6.11 2.87 4.82
C VAL A 77 -7.04 3.06 3.63
N ARG A 78 -7.20 4.30 3.18
CA ARG A 78 -7.92 4.66 1.94
C ARG A 78 -7.03 5.55 1.10
N LEU A 79 -6.80 5.16 -0.15
CA LEU A 79 -5.91 5.84 -1.08
C LEU A 79 -6.66 6.28 -2.33
N ALA A 80 -6.26 7.43 -2.88
CA ALA A 80 -6.50 7.84 -4.25
C ALA A 80 -5.14 7.82 -4.97
N ILE A 81 -5.06 7.11 -6.08
CA ILE A 81 -3.82 6.76 -6.78
C ILE A 81 -3.90 7.32 -8.20
N LYS A 82 -2.87 8.05 -8.59
CA LYS A 82 -2.74 8.67 -9.91
C LYS A 82 -1.52 8.11 -10.61
N MET A 83 -1.74 7.52 -11.78
CA MET A 83 -0.65 7.11 -12.66
C MET A 83 0.04 8.36 -13.21
N GLU A 84 1.36 8.40 -13.11
CA GLU A 84 2.17 9.46 -13.73
C GLU A 84 2.62 9.02 -15.12
N ASP A 85 3.01 7.76 -15.23
CA ASP A 85 3.27 7.07 -16.49
C ASP A 85 2.99 5.56 -16.32
N ALA A 86 3.51 4.73 -17.22
CA ALA A 86 3.29 3.28 -17.17
C ALA A 86 4.03 2.59 -16.01
N ASP A 87 5.09 3.19 -15.49
CA ASP A 87 6.01 2.62 -14.50
C ASP A 87 6.02 3.39 -13.16
N HIS A 88 5.31 4.52 -13.06
CA HIS A 88 5.25 5.36 -11.86
C HIS A 88 3.82 5.77 -11.48
N PHE A 89 3.55 5.83 -10.18
CA PHE A 89 2.35 6.46 -9.63
C PHE A 89 2.67 7.30 -8.39
N THR A 90 1.80 8.27 -8.12
CA THR A 90 1.69 8.92 -6.81
C THR A 90 0.32 8.64 -6.20
N ALA A 91 0.26 8.63 -4.87
CA ALA A 91 -1.01 8.48 -4.17
C ALA A 91 -1.07 9.35 -2.93
N ASN A 92 -2.29 9.76 -2.59
CA ASN A 92 -2.59 10.44 -1.34
C ASN A 92 -3.80 9.76 -0.69
N GLY A 93 -3.88 9.84 0.63
CA GLY A 93 -4.92 9.14 1.35
C GLY A 93 -4.98 9.48 2.82
N ARG A 94 -5.61 8.58 3.56
CA ARG A 94 -5.70 8.66 5.01
C ARG A 94 -5.64 7.28 5.65
N THR A 95 -4.88 7.19 6.73
CA THR A 95 -4.90 6.07 7.66
C THR A 95 -5.67 6.47 8.92
N ASP A 96 -6.60 5.63 9.34
CA ASP A 96 -7.31 5.75 10.61
C ASP A 96 -7.07 4.48 11.44
N VAL A 97 -6.64 4.64 12.70
CA VAL A 97 -6.37 3.52 13.62
C VAL A 97 -7.52 3.37 14.63
N TYR A 98 -7.96 2.14 14.82
CA TYR A 98 -9.05 1.77 15.71
C TYR A 98 -8.57 0.81 16.80
N ASP A 99 -9.09 0.96 18.01
CA ASP A 99 -8.93 -0.04 19.06
C ASP A 99 -9.72 -1.33 18.75
N LEU A 100 -9.56 -2.36 19.59
CA LEU A 100 -10.26 -3.64 19.41
C LEU A 100 -11.79 -3.53 19.55
N ALA A 101 -12.29 -2.47 20.20
CA ALA A 101 -13.72 -2.18 20.29
C ALA A 101 -14.25 -1.43 19.05
N GLY A 102 -13.39 -1.09 18.09
CA GLY A 102 -13.74 -0.37 16.87
C GLY A 102 -13.83 1.15 17.03
N ARG A 103 -13.31 1.70 18.14
CA ARG A 103 -13.27 3.15 18.36
C ARG A 103 -12.01 3.72 17.70
N LEU A 104 -12.16 4.82 16.98
CA LEU A 104 -11.03 5.58 16.44
C LEU A 104 -10.16 6.09 17.59
N ILE A 105 -8.85 5.91 17.49
CA ILE A 105 -7.87 6.33 18.50
C ILE A 105 -6.77 7.19 17.87
N GLU A 106 -6.15 8.02 18.71
CA GLU A 106 -4.91 8.72 18.36
C GLU A 106 -3.76 7.71 18.31
N HIS A 107 -2.99 7.74 17.22
CA HIS A 107 -1.89 6.80 16.97
C HIS A 107 -0.89 7.44 16.01
N GLU A 108 0.40 7.09 16.11
CA GLU A 108 1.45 7.58 15.20
C GLU A 108 1.28 7.15 13.73
N PHE A 109 0.35 6.24 13.46
CA PHE A 109 0.01 5.78 12.11
C PHE A 109 -1.32 6.37 11.62
N SER A 110 -2.01 7.15 12.45
CA SER A 110 -3.22 7.86 12.05
C SER A 110 -2.84 9.19 11.39
N GLY A 111 -3.42 9.48 10.23
CA GLY A 111 -3.21 10.77 9.56
C GLY A 111 -3.25 10.69 8.04
N PRO A 112 -3.04 11.83 7.36
CA PRO A 112 -2.77 11.87 5.93
C PRO A 112 -1.58 10.99 5.56
N VAL A 113 -1.69 10.29 4.44
CA VAL A 113 -0.62 9.46 3.89
C VAL A 113 -0.33 9.86 2.45
N THR A 114 0.94 9.88 2.08
CA THR A 114 1.41 10.03 0.70
C THR A 114 2.29 8.84 0.31
N LEU A 115 2.21 8.46 -0.96
CA LEU A 115 2.92 7.32 -1.50
C LEU A 115 3.50 7.65 -2.88
N GLU A 116 4.66 7.07 -3.15
CA GLU A 116 5.30 7.06 -4.47
C GLU A 116 5.56 5.61 -4.84
N GLY A 117 5.07 5.18 -6.00
CA GLY A 117 5.16 3.81 -6.47
C GLY A 117 5.98 3.69 -7.76
N VAL A 118 6.86 2.68 -7.81
CA VAL A 118 7.65 2.30 -8.98
C VAL A 118 7.33 0.86 -9.35
N ARG A 119 7.05 0.59 -10.62
CA ARG A 119 6.69 -0.75 -11.09
C ARG A 119 7.84 -1.74 -10.89
N ALA A 120 7.55 -2.89 -10.30
CA ALA A 120 8.48 -4.01 -10.25
C ALA A 120 8.66 -4.60 -11.66
N LYS A 121 9.93 -4.81 -12.06
CA LYS A 121 10.28 -5.35 -13.38
C LYS A 121 10.68 -6.82 -13.25
N VAL A 122 10.35 -7.61 -14.27
CA VAL A 122 10.92 -8.95 -14.40
C VAL A 122 12.37 -8.78 -14.80
N GLU A 123 13.27 -9.27 -13.95
CA GLU A 123 14.70 -9.33 -14.23
C GLU A 123 15.05 -10.76 -14.66
N SER A 124 15.83 -10.89 -15.73
CA SER A 124 16.31 -12.20 -16.17
C SER A 124 17.59 -12.54 -15.40
N PRO A 125 17.61 -13.64 -14.63
CA PRO A 125 18.83 -14.06 -13.92
C PRO A 125 19.92 -14.55 -14.87
N LEU A 126 19.65 -14.61 -16.19
CA LEU A 126 20.57 -15.11 -17.21
C LEU A 126 21.34 -14.00 -17.94
N LEU A 127 21.04 -12.71 -17.68
CA LEU A 127 21.69 -11.59 -18.35
C LEU A 127 22.91 -11.03 -17.57
N ASP A 128 23.06 -11.35 -16.29
CA ASP A 128 24.19 -10.88 -15.46
C ASP A 128 25.45 -11.76 -15.55
N ALA A 129 25.41 -12.86 -16.31
CA ALA A 129 26.52 -13.81 -16.42
C ALA A 129 27.56 -13.44 -17.50
N THR A 130 27.42 -12.30 -18.17
CA THR A 130 28.36 -11.84 -19.20
C THR A 130 28.65 -10.34 -19.07
N SER A 131 29.40 -9.96 -18.03
CA SER A 131 30.09 -8.68 -17.93
C SER A 131 31.43 -8.85 -17.24
#